data_AF-A0AAV4XG63-F1
#
_entry.id   AF-A0AAV4XG63-F1
#
_cell.length_a   1.000
_cell.length_b   1.000
_cell.length_c   1.000
_cell.angle_alpha   90.00
_cell.angle_beta   90.00
_cell.angle_gamma   90.00
#
_symmetry.space_group_name_H-M   'P 1'
#
loop_
_entity.id
_entity.type
_entity.pdbx_description
1 polymer ?
#
loop_
_entity_poly.entity_id
_entity_poly.type
_entity_poly.pdbx_seq_one_letter_code
_entity_poly.pdbx_strand_id
1 'polypeptide(L)'
;MEDCDNQMMTTGNGFDPPDFEVTLLEPRPFRPFKSSEEYLYAMKEDLAEWLNGLYEGLDLDADNFLEQMETGVILCQHANNVVRKAREYYRSGNAVHGDVPIPDRDVVYRYDVLPETFHARDNVSNFISWCRSLNIKECLLFETDDLVLRKNERSFILCLLEVARKGVKFGMPAPLLVQLEQEIDAEIANDDDGYETLHTRQQVVTNDLRSLHERVVELLSRCTCPSQFPMIRVADGKYRIGDTKKSRDGGAESEGGWDTLEHYLDKHDHGVQI
;
A
#
# COMPACT_ATOMS: atom_id res chain seq x y z
N MET A 1 62.74 27.56 24.40
CA MET A 1 64.12 27.05 24.34
C MET A 1 64.09 25.73 25.09
N GLU A 2 63.76 24.66 24.36
CA GLU A 2 64.72 23.63 23.88
C GLU A 2 64.90 22.59 25.00
N ASP A 3 64.84 21.27 24.85
CA ASP A 3 64.61 20.30 23.78
C ASP A 3 64.33 18.96 24.53
N CYS A 4 63.35 18.14 24.15
CA CYS A 4 63.46 16.92 23.32
C CYS A 4 64.39 15.77 23.81
N ASP A 5 63.86 14.57 23.56
CA ASP A 5 64.47 13.22 23.49
C ASP A 5 64.73 12.41 24.79
N ASN A 6 64.46 11.10 24.90
CA ASN A 6 63.71 10.13 24.11
C ASN A 6 63.59 8.81 24.93
N GLN A 7 62.54 8.02 24.63
CA GLN A 7 62.52 6.55 24.48
C GLN A 7 62.01 5.57 25.58
N MET A 8 60.81 5.03 25.26
CA MET A 8 60.33 3.62 25.26
C MET A 8 60.10 2.79 26.54
N MET A 9 58.85 2.32 26.70
CA MET A 9 58.39 0.90 26.61
C MET A 9 56.83 0.91 26.65
N THR A 10 56.12 0.74 25.53
CA THR A 10 55.52 -0.50 24.95
C THR A 10 54.35 -1.13 25.71
N THR A 11 53.38 -1.60 24.91
CA THR A 11 52.13 -2.34 25.18
C THR A 11 50.92 -1.44 25.52
N GLY A 12 49.80 -1.43 24.79
CA GLY A 12 49.27 -2.32 23.76
C GLY A 12 47.78 -2.52 24.04
N ASN A 13 46.93 -2.25 23.03
CA ASN A 13 45.48 -2.49 22.90
C ASN A 13 44.60 -1.23 22.93
N GLY A 14 44.63 -0.50 21.81
CA GLY A 14 43.44 0.19 21.32
C GLY A 14 42.43 -0.87 20.87
N PHE A 15 41.26 -0.86 21.48
CA PHE A 15 40.07 -1.51 20.92
C PHE A 15 39.52 -0.53 19.88
N ASP A 16 39.87 -0.74 18.62
CA ASP A 16 39.10 -0.17 17.52
C ASP A 16 37.72 -0.87 17.51
N PRO A 17 36.60 -0.13 17.51
CA PRO A 17 35.30 -0.74 17.30
C PRO A 17 35.26 -1.34 15.88
N PRO A 18 34.60 -2.49 15.67
CA PRO A 18 34.55 -3.12 14.36
C PRO A 18 33.86 -2.17 13.37
N ASP A 19 34.51 -1.96 12.23
CA ASP A 19 33.94 -1.30 11.06
C ASP A 19 32.64 -2.03 10.70
N PHE A 20 31.52 -1.46 11.15
CA PHE A 20 30.20 -1.84 10.68
C PHE A 20 30.09 -1.23 9.29
N GLU A 21 30.54 -1.99 8.29
CA GLU A 21 30.30 -1.68 6.89
C GLU A 21 28.79 -1.76 6.68
N VAL A 22 28.13 -0.62 6.90
CA VAL A 22 26.76 -0.39 6.46
C VAL A 22 26.83 -0.47 4.94
N THR A 23 26.49 -1.63 4.39
CA THR A 23 26.18 -1.77 2.98
C THR A 23 25.02 -0.82 2.71
N LEU A 24 25.37 0.37 2.22
CA LEU A 24 24.44 1.34 1.70
C LEU A 24 23.78 0.66 0.51
N LEU A 25 22.64 0.00 0.73
CA LEU A 25 21.81 -0.47 -0.37
C LEU A 25 21.41 0.77 -1.14
N GLU A 26 22.04 0.97 -2.29
CA GLU A 26 21.67 2.04 -3.20
C GLU A 26 20.16 1.94 -3.42
N PRO A 27 19.39 3.00 -3.12
CA PRO A 27 17.97 3.01 -3.40
C PRO A 27 17.80 2.70 -4.89
N ARG A 28 17.23 1.53 -5.20
CA ARG A 28 16.91 1.21 -6.59
C ARG A 28 16.02 2.35 -7.09
N PRO A 29 16.36 3.00 -8.20
CA PRO A 29 15.56 4.10 -8.72
C PRO A 29 14.14 3.60 -8.94
N PHE A 30 13.18 4.32 -8.34
CA PHE A 30 11.77 3.98 -8.40
C PHE A 30 11.34 3.95 -9.86
N ARG A 31 11.14 2.75 -10.40
CA ARG A 31 10.60 2.56 -11.74
C ARG A 31 9.10 2.31 -11.59
N PRO A 32 8.24 3.12 -12.20
CA PRO A 32 6.83 2.80 -12.31
C PRO A 32 6.71 1.41 -12.93
N PHE A 33 5.97 0.51 -12.28
CA PHE A 33 5.70 -0.82 -12.81
C PHE A 33 5.03 -0.68 -14.18
N LYS A 34 5.56 -1.39 -15.17
CA LYS A 34 5.11 -1.29 -16.56
C LYS A 34 3.85 -2.10 -16.80
N SER A 35 3.52 -3.03 -15.90
CA SER A 35 2.33 -3.88 -15.97
C SER A 35 1.78 -4.23 -14.59
N SER A 36 0.50 -4.63 -14.55
CA SER A 36 -0.11 -5.18 -13.33
C SER A 36 0.56 -6.47 -12.85
N GLU A 37 1.29 -7.17 -13.71
CA GLU A 37 1.98 -8.42 -13.41
C GLU A 37 3.29 -8.14 -12.65
N GLU A 38 4.03 -7.10 -13.03
CA GLU A 38 5.25 -6.66 -12.33
C GLU A 38 4.93 -6.20 -10.90
N TYR A 39 3.81 -5.50 -10.72
CA TYR A 39 3.31 -5.12 -9.39
C TYR A 39 2.95 -6.34 -8.55
N LEU A 40 2.24 -7.31 -9.13
CA LEU A 40 1.87 -8.54 -8.43
C LEU A 40 3.10 -9.36 -8.04
N TYR A 41 4.12 -9.40 -8.90
CA TYR A 41 5.40 -10.04 -8.60
C TYR A 41 6.10 -9.40 -7.40
N ALA A 42 6.19 -8.07 -7.36
CA ALA A 42 6.77 -7.33 -6.24
C ALA A 42 6.01 -7.59 -4.92
N MET A 43 4.68 -7.68 -4.96
CA MET A 43 3.89 -8.04 -3.78
C MET A 43 4.16 -9.47 -3.31
N LYS A 44 4.35 -10.43 -4.24
CA LYS A 44 4.74 -11.80 -3.89
C LYS A 44 6.12 -11.85 -3.26
N GLU A 45 7.09 -11.10 -3.80
CA GLU A 45 8.45 -11.00 -3.26
C GLU A 45 8.42 -10.47 -1.81
N ASP A 46 7.69 -9.36 -1.57
CA ASP A 46 7.55 -8.76 -0.24
C ASP A 46 6.87 -9.71 0.76
N LEU A 47 5.81 -10.42 0.35
CA LEU A 47 5.14 -11.42 1.19
C LEU A 47 6.02 -12.65 1.46
N ALA A 48 6.82 -13.08 0.48
CA ALA A 48 7.76 -14.18 0.63
C ALA A 48 8.85 -13.83 1.65
N GLU A 49 9.46 -12.65 1.52
CA GLU A 49 10.46 -12.14 2.46
C GLU A 49 9.87 -12.01 3.88
N TRP A 50 8.66 -11.46 4.00
CA TRP A 50 7.97 -11.35 5.28
C TRP A 50 7.72 -12.70 5.96
N LEU A 51 7.21 -13.70 5.23
CA LEU A 51 6.96 -15.03 5.79
C LEU A 51 8.26 -15.75 6.14
N ASN A 52 9.31 -15.62 5.34
CA ASN A 52 10.64 -16.16 5.67
C ASN A 52 11.21 -15.52 6.95
N GLY A 53 10.97 -14.23 7.18
CA GLY A 53 11.34 -13.55 8.43
C GLY A 53 10.55 -14.01 9.66
N LEU A 54 9.37 -14.62 9.46
CA LEU A 54 8.50 -15.11 10.52
C LEU A 54 8.70 -16.59 10.86
N TYR A 55 9.12 -17.41 9.90
CA TYR A 55 9.20 -18.86 10.02
C TYR A 55 10.52 -19.39 9.48
N GLU A 56 11.17 -20.25 10.26
CA GLU A 56 12.39 -20.91 9.84
C GLU A 56 12.10 -21.98 8.78
N GLY A 57 12.88 -22.00 7.69
CA GLY A 57 12.92 -23.10 6.73
C GLY A 57 11.87 -23.09 5.62
N LEU A 58 11.16 -21.97 5.37
CA LEU A 58 10.20 -21.89 4.25
C LEU A 58 10.84 -21.66 2.87
N ASP A 59 12.00 -20.98 2.80
CA ASP A 59 12.73 -20.68 1.55
C ASP A 59 11.85 -20.16 0.40
N LEU A 60 10.97 -19.20 0.72
CA LEU A 60 10.03 -18.63 -0.23
C LEU A 60 10.69 -17.57 -1.13
N ASP A 61 10.29 -17.55 -2.39
CA ASP A 61 10.56 -16.49 -3.35
C ASP A 61 9.30 -16.17 -4.17
N ALA A 62 9.32 -15.14 -5.01
CA ALA A 62 8.14 -14.74 -5.78
C ALA A 62 7.68 -15.77 -6.83
N ASP A 63 8.56 -16.68 -7.24
CA ASP A 63 8.28 -17.73 -8.24
C ASP A 63 7.60 -18.93 -7.59
N ASN A 64 8.10 -19.37 -6.43
CA ASN A 64 7.61 -20.52 -5.67
C ASN A 64 6.48 -20.17 -4.68
N PHE A 65 6.28 -18.88 -4.38
CA PHE A 65 5.40 -18.40 -3.31
C PHE A 65 4.04 -19.08 -3.35
N LEU A 66 3.47 -19.06 -4.54
CA LEU A 66 2.15 -19.58 -4.80
C LEU A 66 2.09 -21.09 -4.61
N GLU A 67 3.08 -21.84 -5.11
CA GLU A 67 3.19 -23.31 -4.98
C GLU A 67 3.17 -23.72 -3.51
N GLN A 68 3.99 -23.06 -2.70
CA GLN A 68 4.12 -23.37 -1.27
C GLN A 68 2.81 -23.10 -0.48
N MET A 69 2.00 -22.12 -0.91
CA MET A 69 0.74 -21.79 -0.22
C MET A 69 -0.44 -22.69 -0.60
N GLU A 70 -0.38 -23.42 -1.72
CA GLU A 70 -1.57 -24.00 -2.36
C GLU A 70 -2.21 -25.16 -1.59
N THR A 71 -1.46 -25.79 -0.68
CA THR A 71 -1.98 -26.81 0.24
C THR A 71 -2.78 -26.21 1.40
N GLY A 72 -2.70 -24.89 1.61
CA GLY A 72 -3.30 -24.17 2.72
C GLY A 72 -2.62 -24.41 4.08
N VAL A 73 -1.57 -25.23 4.14
CA VAL A 73 -0.89 -25.61 5.39
C VAL A 73 -0.21 -24.39 6.02
N ILE A 74 0.64 -23.69 5.26
CA ILE A 74 1.35 -22.49 5.73
C ILE A 74 0.36 -21.39 6.12
N LEU A 75 -0.75 -21.25 5.38
CA LEU A 75 -1.80 -20.27 5.69
C LEU A 75 -2.45 -20.54 7.04
N CYS A 76 -2.82 -21.79 7.32
CA CYS A 76 -3.43 -22.16 8.60
C CYS A 76 -2.42 -22.07 9.76
N GLN A 77 -1.16 -22.43 9.52
CA GLN A 77 -0.07 -22.20 10.48
C GLN A 77 0.06 -20.71 10.81
N HIS A 78 0.04 -19.85 9.78
CA HIS A 78 0.13 -18.42 9.96
C HIS A 78 -1.06 -17.85 10.73
N ALA A 79 -2.28 -18.27 10.38
CA ALA A 79 -3.48 -17.89 11.13
C ALA A 79 -3.38 -18.23 12.62
N ASN A 80 -2.89 -19.43 12.96
CA ASN A 80 -2.68 -19.85 14.35
C ASN A 80 -1.58 -19.05 15.05
N ASN A 81 -0.54 -18.66 14.33
CA ASN A 81 0.49 -17.77 14.86
C ASN A 81 -0.10 -16.39 15.22
N VAL A 82 -0.94 -15.83 14.35
CA VAL A 82 -1.67 -14.57 14.60
C VAL A 82 -2.57 -14.70 15.83
N VAL A 83 -3.35 -15.78 15.93
CA VAL A 83 -4.20 -16.07 17.11
C VAL A 83 -3.38 -16.09 18.39
N ARG A 84 -2.23 -16.78 18.39
CA ARG A 84 -1.33 -16.85 19.54
C ARG A 84 -0.78 -15.47 19.92
N LYS A 85 -0.32 -14.69 18.93
CA LYS A 85 0.19 -13.34 19.14
C LYS A 85 -0.87 -12.38 19.68
N ALA A 86 -2.09 -12.44 19.15
CA ALA A 86 -3.22 -11.66 19.65
C ALA A 86 -3.53 -11.95 21.13
N ARG A 87 -3.50 -13.23 21.53
CA ARG A 87 -3.70 -13.64 22.93
C ARG A 87 -2.55 -13.16 23.84
N GLU A 88 -1.30 -13.28 23.40
CA GLU A 88 -0.13 -12.78 24.13
C GLU A 88 -0.21 -11.26 24.32
N TYR A 89 -0.58 -10.54 23.26
CA TYR A 89 -0.73 -9.09 23.26
C TYR A 89 -1.78 -8.63 24.28
N TYR A 90 -2.94 -9.26 24.28
CA TYR A 90 -4.02 -8.96 25.23
C TYR A 90 -3.63 -9.32 26.68
N ARG A 91 -3.01 -10.49 26.91
CA ARG A 91 -2.56 -10.90 28.26
C ARG A 91 -1.51 -9.97 28.84
N SER A 92 -0.73 -9.30 28.00
CA SER A 92 0.28 -8.33 28.42
C SER A 92 -0.34 -6.99 28.86
N GLY A 93 -1.67 -6.84 28.77
CA GLY A 93 -2.39 -5.62 29.16
C GLY A 93 -2.39 -4.54 28.09
N ASN A 94 -1.92 -4.83 26.88
CA ASN A 94 -1.95 -3.88 25.78
C ASN A 94 -3.37 -3.70 25.25
N ALA A 95 -3.75 -2.45 25.00
CA ALA A 95 -5.00 -2.14 24.31
C ALA A 95 -4.85 -2.44 22.82
N VAL A 96 -5.80 -3.21 22.27
CA VAL A 96 -5.90 -3.37 20.82
C VAL A 96 -6.51 -2.09 20.25
N HIS A 97 -5.78 -1.42 19.37
CA HIS A 97 -6.26 -0.21 18.71
C HIS A 97 -6.94 -0.56 17.37
N GLY A 98 -8.14 -0.03 17.15
CA GLY A 98 -8.95 -0.26 15.96
C GLY A 98 -9.96 -1.40 16.10
N ASP A 99 -10.85 -1.53 15.12
CA ASP A 99 -11.90 -2.56 15.06
C ASP A 99 -11.34 -3.91 14.57
N VAL A 100 -10.46 -4.51 15.38
CA VAL A 100 -9.92 -5.85 15.13
C VAL A 100 -10.34 -6.77 16.28
N PRO A 101 -11.18 -7.80 16.01
CA PRO A 101 -11.55 -8.77 17.02
C PRO A 101 -10.33 -9.61 17.41
N ILE A 102 -10.25 -10.01 18.67
CA ILE A 102 -9.20 -10.93 19.15
C ILE A 102 -9.63 -12.35 18.78
N PRO A 103 -8.89 -13.05 17.91
CA PRO A 103 -9.22 -14.43 17.58
C PRO A 103 -9.09 -15.33 18.81
N ASP A 104 -10.13 -16.09 19.11
CA ASP A 104 -10.22 -16.92 20.32
C ASP A 104 -9.99 -18.41 20.04
N ARG A 105 -9.99 -18.83 18.78
CA ARG A 105 -9.86 -20.22 18.35
C ARG A 105 -8.82 -20.41 17.25
N ASP A 106 -8.09 -21.51 17.38
CA ASP A 106 -7.11 -21.93 16.40
C ASP A 106 -7.84 -22.53 15.18
N VAL A 107 -7.32 -22.24 14.00
CA VAL A 107 -7.72 -22.85 12.72
C VAL A 107 -7.28 -24.30 12.72
N VAL A 108 -8.24 -25.20 12.48
CA VAL A 108 -7.99 -26.63 12.33
C VAL A 108 -7.63 -26.93 10.88
N TYR A 109 -6.55 -27.68 10.65
CA TYR A 109 -6.08 -28.03 9.32
C TYR A 109 -5.33 -29.37 9.31
N ARG A 110 -5.08 -29.88 8.10
CA ARG A 110 -4.33 -31.12 7.86
C ARG A 110 -2.93 -30.77 7.36
N TYR A 111 -1.90 -31.50 7.83
CA TYR A 111 -0.50 -31.24 7.51
C TYR A 111 -0.05 -31.92 6.21
N ASP A 112 -0.30 -33.22 6.07
CA ASP A 112 0.16 -34.02 4.93
C ASP A 112 -0.84 -33.94 3.76
N VAL A 113 -0.96 -32.75 3.18
CA VAL A 113 -1.92 -32.45 2.12
C VAL A 113 -1.19 -32.25 0.80
N LEU A 114 -1.67 -32.94 -0.24
CA LEU A 114 -1.18 -32.75 -1.59
C LEU A 114 -1.84 -31.55 -2.26
N PRO A 115 -1.12 -30.83 -3.13
CA PRO A 115 -1.67 -29.79 -4.00
C PRO A 115 -2.90 -30.20 -4.80
N GLU A 116 -3.72 -29.22 -5.20
CA GLU A 116 -4.91 -29.37 -6.06
C GLU A 116 -6.03 -30.30 -5.52
N THR A 117 -5.84 -30.89 -4.33
CA THR A 117 -6.78 -31.84 -3.74
C THR A 117 -7.99 -31.18 -3.08
N PHE A 118 -9.02 -31.98 -2.78
CA PHE A 118 -10.13 -31.55 -1.93
C PHE A 118 -9.65 -31.16 -0.52
N HIS A 119 -8.64 -31.85 0.02
CA HIS A 119 -8.08 -31.52 1.33
C HIS A 119 -7.33 -30.19 1.34
N ALA A 120 -6.67 -29.82 0.24
CA ALA A 120 -6.08 -28.49 0.08
C ALA A 120 -7.15 -27.40 0.11
N ARG A 121 -8.26 -27.59 -0.64
CA ARG A 121 -9.41 -26.68 -0.61
C ARG A 121 -10.03 -26.56 0.79
N ASP A 122 -10.16 -27.67 1.53
CA ASP A 122 -10.64 -27.65 2.92
C ASP A 122 -9.77 -26.77 3.81
N ASN A 123 -8.44 -26.95 3.77
CA ASN A 123 -7.50 -26.14 4.54
C ASN A 123 -7.65 -24.65 4.19
N VAL A 124 -7.65 -24.32 2.89
CA VAL A 124 -7.81 -22.94 2.41
C VAL A 124 -9.17 -22.35 2.82
N SER A 125 -10.24 -23.15 2.77
CA SER A 125 -11.58 -22.74 3.22
C SER A 125 -11.61 -22.41 4.72
N ASN A 126 -10.91 -23.20 5.54
CA ASN A 126 -10.78 -22.93 6.98
C ASN A 126 -10.02 -21.62 7.24
N PHE A 127 -8.95 -21.36 6.48
CA PHE A 127 -8.24 -20.09 6.53
C PHE A 127 -9.13 -18.90 6.14
N ILE A 128 -9.87 -18.99 5.03
CA ILE A 128 -10.78 -17.91 4.59
C ILE A 128 -11.88 -17.66 5.65
N SER A 129 -12.41 -18.73 6.24
CA SER A 129 -13.39 -18.63 7.33
C SER A 129 -12.81 -17.92 8.55
N TRP A 130 -11.54 -18.17 8.87
CA TRP A 130 -10.83 -17.45 9.92
C TRP A 130 -10.58 -15.98 9.55
N CYS A 131 -10.23 -15.66 8.30
CA CYS A 131 -10.10 -14.27 7.85
C CYS A 131 -11.38 -13.45 8.10
N ARG A 132 -12.56 -14.05 7.90
CA ARG A 132 -13.84 -13.41 8.26
C ARG A 132 -13.94 -13.12 9.75
N SER A 133 -13.52 -14.07 10.59
CA SER A 133 -13.51 -13.88 12.04
C SER A 133 -12.52 -12.79 12.48
N LEU A 134 -11.51 -12.49 11.66
CA LEU A 134 -10.56 -11.38 11.85
C LEU A 134 -11.09 -10.03 11.31
N ASN A 135 -12.35 -9.97 10.88
CA ASN A 135 -12.99 -8.78 10.31
C ASN A 135 -12.31 -8.28 9.02
N ILE A 136 -11.90 -9.22 8.17
CA ILE A 136 -11.49 -8.93 6.78
C ILE A 136 -12.74 -8.83 5.91
N LYS A 137 -12.85 -7.75 5.13
CA LYS A 137 -14.02 -7.46 4.29
C LYS A 137 -14.18 -8.53 3.20
N GLU A 138 -15.42 -8.93 2.89
CA GLU A 138 -15.72 -9.94 1.85
C GLU A 138 -15.12 -9.58 0.48
N CYS A 139 -15.05 -8.29 0.12
CA CYS A 139 -14.45 -7.85 -1.15
C CYS A 139 -12.92 -8.02 -1.23
N LEU A 140 -12.26 -8.34 -0.11
CA LEU A 140 -10.84 -8.63 -0.03
C LEU A 140 -10.56 -10.13 0.15
N LEU A 141 -11.60 -10.95 0.40
CA LEU A 141 -11.44 -12.39 0.49
C LEU A 141 -11.33 -13.00 -0.91
N PHE A 142 -10.60 -14.11 -0.98
CA PHE A 142 -10.44 -14.91 -2.19
C PHE A 142 -11.25 -16.21 -2.06
N GLU A 143 -11.46 -16.90 -3.18
CA GLU A 143 -12.08 -18.22 -3.22
C GLU A 143 -11.03 -19.33 -3.15
N THR A 144 -11.40 -20.54 -2.72
CA THR A 144 -10.43 -21.64 -2.61
C THR A 144 -9.75 -21.96 -3.93
N ASP A 145 -10.47 -21.89 -5.05
CA ASP A 145 -9.93 -22.18 -6.36
C ASP A 145 -8.99 -21.08 -6.89
N ASP A 146 -9.09 -19.85 -6.35
CA ASP A 146 -8.19 -18.75 -6.74
C ASP A 146 -6.74 -19.11 -6.44
N LEU A 147 -6.51 -19.81 -5.33
CA LEU A 147 -5.20 -20.30 -4.91
C LEU A 147 -4.95 -21.73 -5.39
N VAL A 148 -5.84 -22.68 -5.04
CA VAL A 148 -5.62 -24.13 -5.25
C VAL A 148 -5.58 -24.51 -6.73
N LEU A 149 -6.29 -23.78 -7.60
CA LEU A 149 -6.30 -23.99 -9.05
C LEU A 149 -5.73 -22.79 -9.83
N ARG A 150 -5.05 -21.86 -9.16
CA ARG A 150 -4.47 -20.65 -9.79
C ARG A 150 -5.45 -19.82 -10.60
N LYS A 151 -6.73 -19.77 -10.22
CA LYS A 151 -7.71 -18.99 -10.97
C LYS A 151 -7.51 -17.47 -10.83
N ASN A 152 -7.02 -17.00 -9.69
CA ASN A 152 -6.86 -15.57 -9.42
C ASN A 152 -5.87 -15.29 -8.28
N GLU A 153 -4.59 -15.16 -8.63
CA GLU A 153 -3.52 -14.87 -7.68
C GLU A 153 -3.72 -13.52 -6.98
N ARG A 154 -4.23 -12.50 -7.69
CA ARG A 154 -4.38 -11.15 -7.17
C ARG A 154 -5.27 -11.10 -5.93
N SER A 155 -6.43 -11.77 -5.97
CA SER A 155 -7.35 -11.80 -4.83
C SER A 155 -6.68 -12.42 -3.59
N PHE A 156 -5.93 -13.51 -3.78
CA PHE A 156 -5.19 -14.15 -2.70
C PHE A 156 -4.12 -13.22 -2.10
N ILE A 157 -3.30 -12.59 -2.93
CA ILE A 157 -2.25 -11.66 -2.49
C ILE A 157 -2.83 -10.48 -1.71
N LEU A 158 -3.92 -9.86 -2.19
CA LEU A 158 -4.59 -8.76 -1.50
C LEU A 158 -5.18 -9.18 -0.15
N CYS A 159 -5.76 -10.38 -0.08
CA CYS A 159 -6.26 -10.93 1.19
C CYS A 159 -5.13 -11.09 2.20
N LEU A 160 -3.96 -11.61 1.78
CA LEU A 160 -2.86 -11.88 2.69
C LEU A 160 -2.19 -10.59 3.21
N LEU A 161 -2.10 -9.55 2.38
CA LEU A 161 -1.70 -8.21 2.85
C LEU A 161 -2.66 -7.66 3.90
N GLU A 162 -3.97 -7.87 3.73
CA GLU A 162 -4.95 -7.44 4.73
C GLU A 162 -4.77 -8.20 6.05
N VAL A 163 -4.47 -9.51 6.00
CA VAL A 163 -4.10 -10.29 7.21
C VAL A 163 -2.89 -9.66 7.90
N ALA A 164 -1.85 -9.26 7.15
CA ALA A 164 -0.69 -8.58 7.72
C ALA A 164 -1.06 -7.24 8.39
N ARG A 165 -1.89 -6.40 7.76
CA ARG A 165 -2.39 -5.15 8.36
C ARG A 165 -3.09 -5.38 9.70
N LYS A 166 -3.92 -6.43 9.79
CA LYS A 166 -4.56 -6.83 11.04
C LYS A 166 -3.55 -7.35 12.06
N GLY A 167 -2.55 -8.12 11.62
CA GLY A 167 -1.48 -8.66 12.46
C GLY A 167 -0.65 -7.59 13.18
N VAL A 168 -0.39 -6.44 12.54
CA VAL A 168 0.32 -5.32 13.17
C VAL A 168 -0.40 -4.82 14.43
N LYS A 169 -1.74 -4.89 14.49
CA LYS A 169 -2.51 -4.50 15.68
C LYS A 169 -2.26 -5.41 16.89
N PHE A 170 -1.62 -6.56 16.68
CA PHE A 170 -1.17 -7.49 17.72
C PHE A 170 0.36 -7.49 17.91
N GLY A 171 1.07 -6.50 17.35
CA GLY A 171 2.52 -6.36 17.45
C GLY A 171 3.32 -7.34 16.60
N MET A 172 2.72 -7.93 15.57
CA MET A 172 3.46 -8.73 14.59
C MET A 172 4.20 -7.83 13.60
N PRO A 173 5.39 -8.23 13.10
CA PRO A 173 6.02 -7.54 11.99
C PRO A 173 5.15 -7.68 10.73
N ALA A 174 5.21 -6.68 9.85
CA ALA A 174 4.47 -6.63 8.59
C ALA A 174 5.42 -6.68 7.38
N PRO A 175 4.93 -7.03 6.18
CA PRO A 175 5.66 -6.82 4.93
C PRO A 175 6.01 -5.34 4.73
N LEU A 176 7.07 -5.06 3.97
CA LEU A 176 7.56 -3.71 3.74
C LEU A 176 6.48 -2.82 3.13
N LEU A 177 5.67 -3.35 2.21
CA LEU A 177 4.58 -2.59 1.60
C LEU A 177 3.59 -2.05 2.66
N VAL A 178 3.22 -2.87 3.63
CA VAL A 178 2.31 -2.47 4.72
C VAL A 178 2.98 -1.48 5.68
N GLN A 179 4.28 -1.61 5.92
CA GLN A 179 5.03 -0.65 6.74
C GLN A 179 5.07 0.73 6.07
N LEU A 180 5.34 0.78 4.76
CA LEU A 180 5.35 2.02 3.99
C LEU A 180 3.95 2.68 3.95
N GLU A 181 2.88 1.90 3.79
CA GLU A 181 1.50 2.41 3.89
C GLU A 181 1.25 3.11 5.24
N GLN A 182 1.68 2.51 6.35
CA GLN A 182 1.50 3.08 7.69
C GLN A 182 2.36 4.33 7.92
N GLU A 183 3.57 4.38 7.34
CA GLU A 183 4.42 5.56 7.38
C GLU A 183 3.76 6.73 6.65
N ILE A 184 3.23 6.50 5.44
CA ILE A 184 2.51 7.51 4.66
C ILE A 184 1.26 8.00 5.42
N ASP A 185 0.45 7.09 5.95
CA ASP A 185 -0.75 7.46 6.72
C ASP A 185 -0.41 8.30 7.96
N ALA A 186 0.72 8.02 8.61
CA ALA A 186 1.20 8.78 9.76
C ALA A 186 1.72 10.18 9.37
N GLU A 187 2.40 10.32 8.24
CA GLU A 187 2.82 11.62 7.71
C GLU A 187 1.60 12.49 7.37
N ILE A 188 0.60 11.92 6.68
CA ILE A 188 -0.63 12.64 6.32
C ILE A 188 -1.40 13.10 7.56
N ALA A 189 -1.49 12.25 8.60
CA ALA A 189 -2.17 12.61 9.84
C ALA A 189 -1.48 13.75 10.60
N ASN A 190 -0.16 13.90 10.47
CA ASN A 190 0.61 14.97 11.13
C ASN A 190 0.55 16.31 10.36
N ASP A 191 0.30 16.29 9.06
CA ASP A 191 0.19 17.50 8.23
C ASP A 191 -1.21 18.18 8.32
N ASP A 192 -2.22 17.53 8.93
CA ASP A 192 -3.57 18.08 9.13
C ASP A 192 -3.64 19.17 10.23
N ASP A 193 -2.56 19.37 11.01
CA ASP A 193 -2.45 20.42 12.03
C ASP A 193 -2.07 21.81 11.47
N GLY A 194 -1.91 21.95 10.15
CA GLY A 194 -1.40 23.17 9.53
C GLY A 194 -1.99 23.47 8.16
N TYR A 195 -3.24 23.95 8.11
CA TYR A 195 -3.78 24.56 6.91
C TYR A 195 -2.83 25.70 6.44
N GLU A 196 -2.32 25.57 5.21
CA GLU A 196 -1.72 26.59 4.33
C GLU A 196 -0.22 26.65 3.98
N THR A 197 0.74 25.89 4.53
CA THR A 197 2.16 26.28 4.28
C THR A 197 3.15 25.31 3.66
N LEU A 198 2.79 24.23 2.94
CA LEU A 198 3.84 23.39 2.29
C LEU A 198 3.37 22.53 1.09
N HIS A 199 2.68 23.08 0.10
CA HIS A 199 2.51 22.41 -1.22
C HIS A 199 3.81 22.37 -2.06
N THR A 200 4.97 22.18 -1.43
CA THR A 200 6.27 22.17 -2.13
C THR A 200 7.20 21.05 -1.70
N ARG A 201 6.79 20.14 -0.81
CA ARG A 201 7.56 18.91 -0.62
C ARG A 201 7.07 17.88 -1.61
N GLN A 202 7.81 17.78 -2.72
CA GLN A 202 7.60 16.78 -3.77
C GLN A 202 7.48 15.39 -3.13
N GLN A 203 6.25 14.88 -3.03
CA GLN A 203 6.05 13.44 -3.03
C GLN A 203 6.59 12.94 -4.38
N VAL A 204 7.51 11.99 -4.34
CA VAL A 204 7.90 11.24 -5.54
C VAL A 204 6.71 10.32 -5.84
N VAL A 205 5.70 10.89 -6.49
CA VAL A 205 4.54 10.16 -7.01
C VAL A 205 5.02 9.40 -8.24
N THR A 206 5.43 8.16 -8.03
CA THR A 206 5.65 7.20 -9.11
C THR A 206 4.32 6.52 -9.43
N ASN A 207 3.41 7.31 -9.95
CA ASN A 207 2.28 6.83 -10.72
C ASN A 207 2.08 7.89 -11.80
N ASP A 208 2.42 7.56 -13.05
CA ASP A 208 1.94 8.35 -14.19
C ASP A 208 0.44 8.13 -14.32
N LEU A 209 -0.29 8.78 -13.43
CA LEU A 209 -1.55 9.37 -13.77
C LEU A 209 -1.24 10.86 -13.70
N ARG A 210 -0.91 11.48 -14.84
CA ARG A 210 -1.14 12.92 -15.00
C ARG A 210 -2.39 13.28 -14.23
N SER A 211 -2.25 14.10 -13.19
CA SER A 211 -3.37 14.43 -12.31
C SER A 211 -4.52 14.87 -13.20
N LEU A 212 -5.76 14.50 -12.89
CA LEU A 212 -6.92 14.94 -13.67
C LEU A 212 -6.85 16.46 -13.96
N HIS A 213 -6.23 17.20 -13.03
CA HIS A 213 -5.87 18.59 -13.15
C HIS A 213 -4.87 18.93 -14.27
N GLU A 214 -3.77 18.19 -14.44
CA GLU A 214 -2.82 18.38 -15.54
C GLU A 214 -3.46 18.16 -16.92
N ARG A 215 -4.36 17.17 -17.04
CA ARG A 215 -5.10 16.93 -18.29
C ARG A 215 -6.10 18.05 -18.59
N VAL A 216 -6.73 18.63 -17.56
CA VAL A 216 -7.59 19.81 -17.69
C VAL A 216 -6.78 21.05 -18.07
N VAL A 217 -5.60 21.26 -17.47
CA VAL A 217 -4.70 22.36 -17.81
C VAL A 217 -4.15 22.23 -19.24
N GLU A 218 -3.79 21.03 -19.68
CA GLU A 218 -3.34 20.77 -21.06
C GLU A 218 -4.45 21.03 -22.08
N LEU A 219 -5.69 20.57 -21.82
CA LEU A 219 -6.85 20.87 -22.67
C LEU A 219 -7.11 22.39 -22.75
N LEU A 220 -7.01 23.10 -21.63
CA LEU A 220 -7.16 24.55 -21.58
C LEU A 220 -6.01 25.28 -22.29
N SER A 221 -4.78 24.76 -22.23
CA SER A 221 -3.61 25.34 -22.90
C SER A 221 -3.70 25.33 -24.43
N ARG A 222 -4.62 24.52 -24.97
CA ARG A 222 -4.90 24.40 -26.41
C ARG A 222 -6.05 25.29 -26.89
N CYS A 223 -6.81 25.95 -26.00
CA CYS A 223 -7.86 26.89 -26.39
C CYS A 223 -7.25 28.24 -26.79
N THR A 224 -7.64 28.72 -27.97
CA THR A 224 -7.20 29.99 -28.57
C THR A 224 -8.23 31.11 -28.35
N CYS A 225 -9.15 30.89 -27.41
CA CYS A 225 -10.34 31.71 -27.22
C CYS A 225 -9.96 33.14 -26.77
N PRO A 226 -10.52 34.21 -27.39
CA PRO A 226 -10.09 35.59 -27.15
C PRO A 226 -10.45 36.16 -25.76
N SER A 227 -11.21 35.41 -24.94
CA SER A 227 -11.44 35.70 -23.53
C SER A 227 -11.25 34.43 -22.69
N GLN A 228 -10.16 34.36 -21.91
CA GLN A 228 -9.97 33.30 -20.92
C GLN A 228 -10.90 33.55 -19.73
N PHE A 229 -11.91 32.70 -19.56
CA PHE A 229 -12.73 32.70 -18.35
C PHE A 229 -12.00 31.92 -17.24
N PRO A 230 -11.91 32.45 -16.00
CA PRO A 230 -11.23 31.77 -14.91
C PRO A 230 -11.95 30.48 -14.55
N MET A 231 -11.22 29.37 -14.49
CA MET A 231 -11.73 28.06 -14.06
C MET A 231 -11.27 27.76 -12.63
N ILE A 232 -12.23 27.57 -11.73
CA ILE A 232 -12.01 27.34 -10.29
C ILE A 232 -12.38 25.88 -9.98
N ARG A 233 -11.43 25.10 -9.45
CA ARG A 233 -11.70 23.74 -8.96
C ARG A 233 -12.60 23.82 -7.72
N VAL A 234 -13.72 23.11 -7.75
CA VAL A 234 -14.69 23.08 -6.63
C VAL A 234 -14.58 21.78 -5.84
N ALA A 235 -14.32 20.67 -6.52
CA ALA A 235 -14.09 19.34 -5.92
C ALA A 235 -13.38 18.44 -6.96
N ASP A 236 -13.03 17.21 -6.59
CA ASP A 236 -12.47 16.24 -7.54
C ASP A 236 -13.42 15.99 -8.71
N GLY A 237 -12.89 16.16 -9.92
CA GLY A 237 -13.65 16.06 -11.17
C GLY A 237 -14.66 17.18 -11.43
N LYS A 238 -14.71 18.23 -10.60
CA LYS A 238 -15.70 19.32 -10.72
C LYS A 238 -15.04 20.70 -10.76
N TYR A 239 -15.26 21.39 -11.87
CA TYR A 239 -14.72 22.72 -12.13
C TYR A 239 -15.84 23.70 -12.42
N ARG A 240 -15.72 24.91 -11.89
CA ARG A 240 -16.61 26.05 -12.17
C ARG A 240 -15.90 27.01 -13.11
N ILE A 241 -16.59 27.53 -14.12
CA ILE A 241 -16.03 28.45 -15.11
C ILE A 241 -16.74 29.81 -14.97
N GLY A 242 -15.97 30.90 -14.71
CA GLY A 242 -16.45 32.29 -14.68
C GLY A 242 -16.36 33.03 -13.33
N ASP A 243 -16.30 34.37 -13.38
CA ASP A 243 -16.30 35.28 -12.22
C ASP A 243 -17.73 35.65 -11.79
N THR A 244 -18.14 35.29 -10.57
CA THR A 244 -19.35 35.86 -9.97
C THR A 244 -18.99 37.03 -9.06
N LYS A 245 -18.88 38.24 -9.62
CA LYS A 245 -19.16 39.47 -8.88
C LYS A 245 -20.36 40.19 -9.48
N LYS A 246 -21.56 39.75 -9.06
CA LYS A 246 -22.67 40.58 -8.58
C LYS A 246 -23.87 39.67 -8.26
N SER A 247 -24.13 39.49 -6.98
CA SER A 247 -25.49 39.24 -6.50
C SER A 247 -26.28 40.54 -6.63
N ARG A 248 -27.42 40.54 -7.33
CA ARG A 248 -28.62 41.37 -7.06
C ARG A 248 -29.71 41.06 -8.07
N ASP A 249 -30.87 40.69 -7.53
CA ASP A 249 -32.21 40.68 -8.11
C ASP A 249 -32.47 39.87 -9.39
N GLY A 250 -33.43 38.95 -9.28
CA GLY A 250 -34.09 38.29 -10.42
C GLY A 250 -33.53 36.92 -10.74
N GLY A 251 -34.34 35.89 -10.50
CA GLY A 251 -34.01 34.51 -10.83
C GLY A 251 -33.70 34.32 -12.31
N ALA A 252 -32.78 33.40 -12.57
CA ALA A 252 -32.68 32.67 -13.81
C ALA A 252 -32.17 31.27 -13.45
N GLU A 253 -33.13 30.41 -13.12
CA GLU A 253 -32.99 28.98 -13.25
C GLU A 253 -32.73 28.70 -14.73
N SER A 254 -31.57 28.10 -15.04
CA SER A 254 -31.35 27.46 -16.33
C SER A 254 -30.94 26.03 -16.06
N GLU A 255 -31.90 25.14 -16.27
CA GLU A 255 -31.74 23.70 -16.44
C GLU A 255 -30.51 23.40 -17.29
N GLY A 256 -29.55 22.67 -16.74
CA GLY A 256 -28.38 22.20 -17.48
C GLY A 256 -27.56 21.30 -16.57
N GLY A 257 -27.70 19.98 -16.75
CA GLY A 257 -26.99 18.98 -15.96
C GLY A 257 -25.47 19.05 -16.09
N TRP A 258 -24.79 18.09 -15.45
CA TRP A 258 -23.34 17.91 -15.59
C TRP A 258 -23.01 17.55 -17.04
N ASP A 259 -22.09 18.31 -17.64
CA ASP A 259 -21.57 18.08 -18.98
C ASP A 259 -20.08 17.69 -18.90
N THR A 260 -19.56 16.99 -19.89
CA THR A 260 -18.11 16.70 -19.96
C THR A 260 -17.36 17.93 -20.46
N LEU A 261 -16.16 18.17 -19.92
CA LEU A 261 -15.34 19.34 -20.28
C LEU A 261 -15.05 19.41 -21.79
N GLU A 262 -14.89 18.26 -22.44
CA GLU A 262 -14.67 18.14 -23.88
C GLU A 262 -15.89 18.62 -24.69
N HIS A 263 -17.11 18.23 -24.28
CA HIS A 263 -18.34 18.65 -24.94
C HIS A 263 -18.65 20.14 -24.72
N TYR A 264 -18.32 20.69 -23.55
CA TYR A 264 -18.42 22.13 -23.29
C TYR A 264 -17.48 22.94 -24.17
N LEU A 265 -16.23 22.49 -24.33
CA LEU A 265 -15.23 23.16 -25.17
C LEU A 265 -15.62 23.11 -26.65
N ASP A 266 -16.07 21.97 -27.17
CA ASP A 266 -16.50 21.82 -28.57
C ASP A 266 -17.68 22.74 -28.93
N LYS A 267 -18.61 22.96 -27.99
CA LYS A 267 -19.77 23.83 -28.19
C LYS A 267 -19.45 25.33 -28.20
N HIS A 268 -18.36 25.72 -27.55
CA HIS A 268 -17.99 27.12 -27.33
C HIS A 268 -16.72 27.55 -28.07
N ASP A 269 -16.00 26.62 -28.70
CA ASP A 269 -14.83 26.88 -29.54
C ASP A 269 -15.25 27.06 -31.01
N HIS A 270 -15.58 28.28 -31.43
CA HIS A 270 -15.89 28.60 -32.84
C HIS A 270 -14.64 28.71 -33.72
N GLY A 271 -13.67 27.82 -33.53
CA GLY A 271 -12.28 28.07 -33.91
C GLY A 271 -11.51 26.95 -34.61
N VAL A 272 -12.13 25.93 -35.23
CA VAL A 272 -11.39 25.01 -36.12
C VAL A 272 -12.26 24.59 -37.33
N GLN A 273 -12.08 25.25 -38.48
CA GLN A 273 -12.15 24.56 -39.77
C GLN A 273 -10.71 24.36 -40.24
N ILE A 274 -10.43 23.12 -40.68
CA ILE A 274 -9.16 22.52 -41.12
C ILE A 274 -8.14 23.51 -41.68
#